data_AF-A0A2V2UGN7-F1
#
_entry.id   AF-A0A2V2UGN7-F1
#
_cell.length_a   1.000
_cell.length_b   1.000
_cell.length_c   1.000
_cell.angle_alpha   90.00
_cell.angle_beta   90.00
_cell.angle_gamma   90.00
#
_symmetry.space_group_name_H-M   'P 1'
#
loop_
_entity.id
_entity.type
_entity.pdbx_description
1 polymer ?
#
loop_
_entity_poly.entity_id
_entity_poly.type
_entity_poly.pdbx_seq_one_letter_code
_entity_poly.pdbx_strand_id
1 'polypeptide(L)'
;MEVNLPLAPVSALELLIKNDSKLRRMFSTTAVAGVQCEVCGWALPMADAYPSYSEILQDEPAVITLQPGKRAPIHLTQTLMMQQYRSTWISEEHVCAGEQLARHHPQWAMTATKSRKFDDAVALEFGHWDKQAMGVEEIPFVIPPTASKRHGGVWTGGPSGHQRPKPRRRLHTKRST
;
A
#
# COMPACT_ATOMS: atom_id res chain seq x y z
N MET A 1 -26.88 -5.12 23.73
CA MET A 1 -25.45 -5.13 24.12
C MET A 1 -24.68 -5.55 22.90
N GLU A 2 -23.96 -4.62 22.28
CA GLU A 2 -23.16 -4.87 21.08
C GLU A 2 -21.88 -5.59 21.52
N VAL A 3 -21.77 -6.87 21.19
CA VAL A 3 -20.58 -7.66 21.48
C VAL A 3 -19.53 -7.25 20.45
N ASN A 4 -18.65 -6.33 20.83
CA ASN A 4 -17.46 -6.02 20.07
C ASN A 4 -16.58 -7.28 20.03
N LEU A 5 -16.74 -8.07 18.95
CA LEU A 5 -15.82 -9.15 18.63
C LEU A 5 -14.44 -8.51 18.38
N PRO A 6 -13.35 -9.01 19.00
CA PRO A 6 -12.02 -8.50 18.71
C PRO A 6 -11.74 -8.73 17.22
N LEU A 7 -11.50 -7.64 16.50
CA LEU A 7 -11.04 -7.66 15.12
C LEU A 7 -9.64 -8.29 15.12
N ALA A 8 -9.59 -9.57 14.73
CA ALA A 8 -8.43 -10.47 14.71
C ALA A 8 -7.83 -10.83 16.09
N PRO A 9 -7.21 -12.02 16.24
CA PRO A 9 -6.46 -12.35 17.45
C PRO A 9 -5.25 -11.41 17.55
N VAL A 10 -5.19 -10.63 18.62
CA VAL A 10 -4.00 -9.82 18.93
C VAL A 10 -2.86 -10.78 19.23
N SER A 11 -1.76 -10.71 18.48
CA SER A 11 -0.64 -11.61 18.72
C SER A 11 0.06 -11.26 20.05
N ALA A 12 0.78 -12.23 20.64
CA ALA A 12 1.53 -11.98 21.87
C ALA A 12 2.53 -10.82 21.69
N LEU A 13 3.10 -10.68 20.49
CA LEU A 13 4.01 -9.61 20.15
C LEU A 13 3.30 -8.25 20.06
N GLU A 14 2.12 -8.19 19.46
CA GLU A 14 1.31 -6.97 19.42
C GLU A 14 0.93 -6.50 20.83
N LEU A 15 0.56 -7.43 21.74
CA LEU A 15 0.29 -7.10 23.14
C LEU A 15 1.53 -6.56 23.86
N LEU A 16 2.69 -7.17 23.63
CA LEU A 16 3.96 -6.71 24.21
C LEU A 16 4.31 -5.30 23.71
N ILE A 17 4.18 -5.04 22.40
CA ILE A 17 4.45 -3.71 21.82
C ILE A 17 3.47 -2.67 22.38
N LYS A 18 2.19 -3.01 22.52
CA LYS A 18 1.19 -2.09 23.09
C LYS A 18 1.47 -1.71 24.54
N ASN A 19 2.01 -2.64 25.33
CA ASN A 19 2.23 -2.45 26.77
C ASN A 19 3.59 -1.85 27.13
N ASP A 20 4.60 -1.92 26.24
CA ASP A 20 5.93 -1.37 26.47
C ASP A 20 6.19 -0.13 25.61
N SER A 21 6.36 1.03 26.24
CA SER A 21 6.58 2.32 25.57
C SER A 21 7.82 2.36 24.66
N LYS A 22 8.89 1.61 24.99
CA LYS A 22 10.10 1.54 24.16
C LYS A 22 9.84 0.70 22.93
N LEU A 23 9.16 -0.45 23.10
CA LEU A 23 8.76 -1.29 21.97
C LEU A 23 7.77 -0.57 21.06
N ARG A 24 6.79 0.15 21.62
CA ARG A 24 5.84 0.96 20.85
C ARG A 24 6.53 2.02 19.99
N ARG A 25 7.55 2.69 20.53
CA ARG A 25 8.35 3.66 19.79
C ARG A 25 9.20 3.01 18.71
N MET A 26 9.77 1.84 18.98
CA MET A 26 10.64 1.14 18.04
C MET A 26 9.85 0.50 16.88
N PHE A 27 8.65 -0.01 17.17
CA PHE A 27 7.75 -0.64 16.21
C PHE A 27 6.56 0.26 15.86
N SER A 28 6.76 1.57 15.76
CA SER A 28 5.69 2.48 15.33
C SER A 28 5.46 2.40 13.83
N THR A 29 4.18 2.48 13.45
CA THR A 29 3.75 2.57 12.06
C THR A 29 2.88 3.79 11.88
N THR A 30 3.14 4.55 10.82
CA THR A 30 2.20 5.56 10.33
C THR A 30 1.49 5.01 9.11
N ALA A 31 0.17 4.86 9.17
CA ALA A 31 -0.62 4.61 7.97
C ALA A 31 -0.97 5.93 7.28
N VAL A 32 -0.86 5.95 5.96
CA VAL A 32 -1.35 7.03 5.11
C VAL A 32 -2.29 6.40 4.09
N ALA A 33 -3.51 6.91 4.00
CA ALA A 33 -4.46 6.48 2.99
C ALA A 33 -5.03 7.65 2.19
N GLY A 34 -5.77 7.34 1.14
CA GLY A 34 -6.50 8.31 0.35
C GLY A 34 -7.20 7.62 -0.81
N VAL A 35 -8.10 8.34 -1.46
CA VAL A 35 -8.75 7.91 -2.69
C VAL A 35 -8.34 8.80 -3.84
N GLN A 36 -8.18 8.21 -5.03
CA GLN A 36 -7.83 8.95 -6.23
C GLN A 36 -8.68 8.49 -7.41
N CYS A 37 -9.18 9.46 -8.18
CA CYS A 37 -9.74 9.20 -9.49
C CYS A 37 -8.62 9.04 -10.51
N GLU A 38 -8.56 7.88 -11.16
CA GLU A 38 -7.52 7.59 -12.17
C GLU A 38 -7.72 8.35 -13.48
N VAL A 39 -8.92 8.90 -13.72
CA VAL A 39 -9.25 9.61 -14.95
C VAL A 39 -8.86 11.09 -14.88
N CYS A 40 -9.37 11.81 -13.89
CA CYS A 40 -9.06 13.23 -13.73
C CYS A 40 -7.85 13.52 -12.83
N GLY A 41 -7.43 12.55 -12.00
CA GLY A 41 -6.34 12.70 -11.04
C GLY A 41 -6.75 13.36 -9.73
N TRP A 42 -8.03 13.73 -9.56
CA TRP A 42 -8.54 14.28 -8.32
C TRP A 42 -8.39 13.26 -7.19
N ALA A 43 -7.94 13.71 -6.02
CA ALA A 43 -7.68 12.85 -4.88
C ALA A 43 -8.18 13.50 -3.59
N LEU A 44 -8.65 12.65 -2.68
CA LEU A 44 -8.99 13.02 -1.31
C LEU A 44 -8.04 12.28 -0.36
N PRO A 45 -7.37 12.97 0.56
CA PRO A 45 -6.55 12.33 1.59
C PRO A 45 -7.43 11.58 2.59
N MET A 46 -6.81 10.67 3.36
CA MET A 46 -7.50 9.83 4.35
C MET A 46 -8.43 10.60 5.29
N ALA A 47 -8.01 11.76 5.78
CA ALA A 47 -8.80 12.55 6.73
C ALA A 47 -10.15 12.97 6.15
N ASP A 48 -10.20 13.22 4.83
CA ASP A 48 -11.42 13.66 4.14
C ASP A 48 -12.22 12.47 3.59
N ALA A 49 -11.53 11.42 3.13
CA ALA A 49 -12.18 10.22 2.60
C ALA A 49 -12.76 9.33 3.72
N TYR A 50 -12.00 9.15 4.80
CA TYR A 50 -12.30 8.22 5.90
C TYR A 50 -11.98 8.85 7.26
N PRO A 51 -12.73 9.89 7.68
CA PRO A 51 -12.43 10.63 8.91
C PRO A 51 -12.39 9.73 10.15
N SER A 52 -13.28 8.74 10.25
CA SER A 52 -13.34 7.78 11.35
C SER A 52 -12.18 6.79 11.40
N TYR A 53 -11.49 6.54 10.29
CA TYR A 53 -10.33 5.64 10.24
C TYR A 53 -9.02 6.36 10.57
N SER A 54 -8.97 7.68 10.46
CA SER A 54 -7.73 8.46 10.61
C SER A 54 -7.10 8.35 12.01
N GLU A 55 -7.92 8.26 13.05
CA GLU A 55 -7.48 8.08 14.44
C GLU A 55 -7.07 6.63 14.75
N ILE A 56 -7.75 5.64 14.13
CA ILE A 56 -7.54 4.21 14.41
C ILE A 56 -6.15 3.74 13.95
N LEU A 57 -5.60 4.35 12.91
CA LEU A 57 -4.37 3.87 12.26
C LEU A 57 -3.05 4.51 12.75
N GLN A 58 -3.09 5.52 13.63
CA GLN A 58 -1.89 6.23 14.10
C GLN A 58 -1.05 5.43 15.10
N ASP A 59 -1.60 4.33 15.64
CA ASP A 59 -1.01 3.56 16.73
C ASP A 59 -0.91 2.05 16.44
N GLU A 60 -1.01 1.66 15.17
CA GLU A 60 -0.86 0.24 14.80
C GLU A 60 0.60 -0.22 14.98
N PRO A 61 0.84 -1.34 15.69
CA PRO A 61 2.18 -1.88 15.84
C PRO A 61 2.71 -2.33 14.47
N ALA A 62 4.02 -2.14 14.25
CA ALA A 62 4.72 -2.54 13.04
C ALA A 62 4.92 -4.05 12.93
N VAL A 63 3.83 -4.81 12.92
CA VAL A 63 3.82 -6.27 12.83
C VAL A 63 3.23 -6.67 11.48
N ILE A 64 3.97 -7.49 10.73
CA ILE A 64 3.51 -8.11 9.50
C ILE A 64 3.38 -9.60 9.75
N THR A 65 2.15 -10.10 9.72
CA THR A 65 1.87 -11.53 9.85
C THR A 65 1.82 -12.18 8.47
N LEU A 66 2.67 -13.17 8.25
CA LEU A 66 2.77 -13.94 7.02
C LEU A 66 2.22 -15.33 7.25
N GLN A 67 1.05 -15.63 6.68
CA GLN A 67 0.40 -16.92 6.82
C GLN A 67 0.86 -17.90 5.72
N PRO A 68 1.28 -19.12 6.08
CA PRO A 68 1.65 -20.13 5.09
C PRO A 68 0.40 -20.61 4.33
N GLY A 69 0.46 -20.64 3.00
CA GLY A 69 -0.63 -21.15 2.14
C GLY A 69 -0.61 -22.68 1.93
N LYS A 70 0.48 -23.33 2.35
CA LYS A 70 0.70 -24.77 2.27
C LYS A 70 1.69 -25.20 3.36
N ARG A 71 1.86 -26.50 3.56
CA ARG A 71 2.90 -27.06 4.43
C ARG A 71 4.31 -26.91 3.82
N ALA A 72 4.78 -25.69 3.64
CA ALA A 72 6.13 -25.35 3.21
C ALA A 72 6.61 -24.03 3.87
N PRO A 73 7.92 -23.84 4.04
CA PRO A 73 8.48 -22.55 4.47
C PRO A 73 7.98 -21.39 3.61
N ILE A 74 7.91 -20.20 4.21
CA ILE A 74 7.51 -18.98 3.51
C ILE A 74 8.72 -18.42 2.75
N HIS A 75 8.54 -18.17 1.46
CA HIS A 75 9.50 -17.44 0.66
C HIS A 75 9.22 -15.94 0.76
N LEU A 76 10.13 -15.21 1.41
CA LEU A 76 10.06 -13.77 1.58
C LEU A 76 10.46 -13.07 0.26
N THR A 77 9.47 -12.61 -0.49
CA THR A 77 9.68 -11.88 -1.75
C THR A 77 9.37 -10.39 -1.60
N GLN A 78 9.96 -9.56 -2.45
CA GLN A 78 9.63 -8.14 -2.50
C GLN A 78 8.13 -7.92 -2.77
N THR A 79 7.53 -8.69 -3.67
CA THR A 79 6.09 -8.60 -3.98
C THR A 79 5.21 -8.87 -2.76
N LEU A 80 5.53 -9.91 -1.99
CA LEU A 80 4.81 -10.25 -0.75
C LEU A 80 4.91 -9.10 0.26
N MET A 81 6.10 -8.54 0.43
CA MET A 81 6.31 -7.40 1.34
C MET A 81 5.57 -6.14 0.86
N MET A 82 5.60 -5.87 -0.44
CA MET A 82 4.90 -4.73 -1.04
C MET A 82 3.39 -4.74 -0.81
N GLN A 83 2.76 -5.92 -0.80
CA GLN A 83 1.34 -6.06 -0.48
C GLN A 83 1.02 -5.69 0.98
N GLN A 84 1.97 -5.90 1.88
CA GLN A 84 1.85 -5.55 3.30
C GLN A 84 2.14 -4.06 3.54
N TYR A 85 3.02 -3.46 2.73
CA TYR A 85 3.32 -2.03 2.76
C TYR A 85 2.23 -1.18 2.12
N ARG A 86 1.63 -1.67 1.03
CA ARG A 86 0.68 -0.90 0.22
C ARG A 86 -0.40 -1.82 -0.34
N SER A 87 -1.64 -1.46 -0.04
CA SER A 87 -2.82 -2.06 -0.65
C SER A 87 -3.61 -1.01 -1.42
N THR A 88 -4.15 -1.42 -2.56
CA THR A 88 -5.01 -0.59 -3.41
C THR A 88 -6.25 -1.37 -3.75
N TRP A 89 -7.41 -0.73 -3.63
CA TRP A 89 -8.71 -1.32 -3.99
C TRP A 89 -9.62 -0.27 -4.58
N ILE A 90 -10.62 -0.71 -5.33
CA ILE A 90 -11.67 0.19 -5.83
C ILE A 90 -12.58 0.55 -4.65
N SER A 91 -12.78 1.84 -4.42
CA SER A 91 -13.71 2.32 -3.41
C SER A 91 -15.11 2.41 -4.00
N GLU A 92 -16.07 1.72 -3.38
CA GLU A 92 -17.48 1.81 -3.73
C GLU A 92 -18.13 3.05 -3.12
N GLU A 93 -17.56 3.59 -2.05
CA GLU A 93 -18.07 4.75 -1.31
C GLU A 93 -17.70 6.09 -1.97
N HIS A 94 -16.58 6.12 -2.71
CA HIS A 94 -16.09 7.34 -3.34
C HIS A 94 -16.14 7.26 -4.87
N VAL A 95 -17.00 8.09 -5.46
CA VAL A 95 -17.17 8.21 -6.91
C VAL A 95 -16.85 9.63 -7.33
N CYS A 96 -16.02 9.78 -8.37
CA CYS A 96 -15.71 11.08 -8.96
C CYS A 96 -16.64 11.37 -10.14
N ALA A 97 -17.32 12.51 -10.10
CA ALA A 97 -18.19 12.99 -11.18
C ALA A 97 -17.45 13.81 -12.27
N GLY A 98 -16.15 14.09 -12.09
CA GLY A 98 -15.30 14.81 -13.06
C GLY A 98 -15.33 16.35 -12.97
N GLU A 99 -16.17 16.92 -12.10
CA GLU A 99 -16.35 18.37 -11.99
C GLU A 99 -15.17 19.07 -11.28
N GLN A 100 -14.39 18.33 -10.49
CA GLN A 100 -13.46 18.85 -9.48
C GLN A 100 -12.18 19.43 -10.08
N LEU A 101 -11.78 18.98 -11.27
CA LEU A 101 -10.60 19.48 -11.99
C LEU A 101 -10.96 20.02 -13.39
N ALA A 102 -12.22 20.42 -13.60
CA ALA A 102 -12.75 20.83 -14.91
C ALA A 102 -12.52 19.79 -16.03
N ARG A 103 -12.49 18.50 -15.67
CA ARG A 103 -12.28 17.38 -16.58
C ARG A 103 -13.56 16.54 -16.65
N HIS A 104 -14.39 16.82 -17.66
CA HIS A 104 -15.61 16.06 -17.87
C HIS A 104 -15.30 14.60 -18.21
N HIS A 105 -15.72 13.69 -17.33
CA HIS A 105 -15.74 12.26 -17.57
C HIS A 105 -16.99 11.65 -16.92
N PRO A 106 -17.49 10.50 -17.40
CA PRO A 106 -18.55 9.76 -16.72
C PRO A 106 -18.15 9.45 -15.27
N GLN A 107 -19.14 9.24 -14.40
CA GLN A 107 -18.89 8.85 -13.01
C GLN A 107 -17.90 7.68 -12.94
N TRP A 108 -16.88 7.83 -12.09
CA TRP A 108 -15.78 6.88 -11.99
C TRP A 108 -15.51 6.51 -10.53
N ALA A 109 -15.57 5.23 -10.21
CA ALA A 109 -15.21 4.72 -8.89
C ALA A 109 -13.73 5.04 -8.59
N MET A 110 -13.47 5.67 -7.45
CA MET A 110 -12.12 6.09 -7.09
C MET A 110 -11.32 4.91 -6.55
N THR A 111 -10.01 4.91 -6.78
CA THR A 111 -9.09 3.90 -6.24
C THR A 111 -8.63 4.36 -4.85
N ALA A 112 -8.98 3.59 -3.83
CA ALA A 112 -8.43 3.74 -2.49
C ALA A 112 -7.02 3.13 -2.44
N THR A 113 -6.11 3.84 -1.78
CA THR A 113 -4.75 3.35 -1.48
C THR A 113 -4.52 3.51 0.01
N LYS A 114 -4.08 2.44 0.69
CA LYS A 114 -3.51 2.49 2.04
C LYS A 114 -2.03 2.12 1.94
N SER A 115 -1.19 2.93 2.55
CA SER A 115 0.25 2.72 2.65
C SER A 115 0.67 2.77 4.11
N ARG A 116 1.62 1.92 4.50
CA ARG A 116 2.22 1.90 5.83
C ARG A 116 3.67 2.36 5.75
N LYS A 117 4.04 3.28 6.62
CA LYS A 117 5.42 3.71 6.84
C LYS A 117 5.84 3.20 8.21
N PHE A 118 6.90 2.42 8.24
CA PHE A 118 7.54 1.95 9.46
C PHE A 118 8.69 2.90 9.84
N ASP A 119 8.87 3.12 11.13
CA ASP A 119 9.94 4.00 11.63
C ASP A 119 11.25 3.20 11.81
N ASP A 120 11.54 2.74 13.04
CA ASP A 120 12.84 2.14 13.36
C ASP A 120 12.91 0.63 13.07
N ALA A 121 11.80 -0.09 13.25
CA ALA A 121 11.75 -1.54 13.09
C ALA A 121 10.38 -2.06 12.61
N VAL A 122 10.41 -3.23 12.00
CA VAL A 122 9.23 -4.04 11.66
C VAL A 122 9.44 -5.45 12.17
N ALA A 123 8.44 -6.02 12.82
CA ALA A 123 8.43 -7.42 13.22
C ALA A 123 7.72 -8.26 12.16
N LEU A 124 8.31 -9.40 11.82
CA LEU A 124 7.70 -10.39 10.95
C LEU A 124 7.25 -11.57 11.81
N GLU A 125 5.95 -11.87 11.76
CA GLU A 125 5.36 -13.02 12.43
C GLU A 125 5.01 -14.08 11.40
N PHE A 126 5.55 -15.29 11.55
CA PHE A 126 5.27 -16.40 10.66
C PHE A 126 4.18 -17.29 11.24
N GLY A 127 3.15 -17.52 10.44
CA GLY A 127 1.98 -18.28 10.82
C GLY A 127 2.22 -19.78 10.97
N HIS A 128 1.13 -20.49 11.24
CA HIS A 128 1.15 -21.93 11.42
C HIS A 128 0.42 -22.61 10.26
N TRP A 129 0.88 -23.80 9.87
CA TRP A 129 0.14 -24.73 9.02
C TRP A 129 -0.19 -25.97 9.84
N ASP A 130 -1.46 -26.35 9.96
CA ASP A 130 -1.90 -27.50 10.76
C ASP A 130 -1.29 -27.55 12.18
N LYS A 131 -1.27 -26.38 12.86
CA LYS A 131 -0.67 -26.19 14.21
C LYS A 131 0.86 -26.31 14.27
N GLN A 132 1.53 -26.50 13.15
CA GLN A 132 2.99 -26.46 13.05
C GLN A 132 3.44 -25.06 12.64
N ALA A 133 4.34 -24.45 13.41
CA ALA A 133 4.94 -23.17 13.04
C ALA A 133 5.74 -23.33 11.75
N MET A 134 5.51 -22.45 10.77
CA MET A 134 6.22 -22.47 9.51
C MET A 134 7.32 -21.40 9.55
N GLY A 135 8.55 -21.82 9.26
CA GLY A 135 9.69 -20.90 9.17
C GLY A 135 9.75 -20.18 7.83
N VAL A 136 10.78 -19.34 7.68
CA VAL A 136 11.19 -18.77 6.40
C VAL A 136 12.39 -19.52 5.87
N GLU A 137 12.43 -19.71 4.55
CA GLU A 137 13.56 -20.37 3.89
C GLU A 137 14.79 -19.45 3.84
N GLU A 138 14.60 -18.18 3.50
CA GLU A 138 15.64 -17.17 3.45
C GLU A 138 15.07 -15.77 3.73
N ILE A 139 15.78 -14.98 4.53
CA ILE A 139 15.48 -13.56 4.73
C ILE A 139 16.41 -12.77 3.80
N PRO A 140 15.89 -12.09 2.76
CA PRO A 140 16.73 -11.32 1.85
C PRO A 140 17.46 -10.22 2.63
N PHE A 141 18.79 -10.18 2.51
CA PHE A 141 19.65 -9.20 3.20
C PHE A 141 19.38 -7.75 2.77
N VAL A 142 18.72 -7.56 1.61
CA VAL A 142 18.24 -6.27 1.12
C VAL A 142 16.79 -6.43 0.64
N ILE A 143 15.86 -5.86 1.40
CA ILE A 143 14.55 -5.46 0.87
C ILE A 143 14.80 -4.04 0.35
N PRO A 144 14.95 -3.82 -0.97
CA PRO A 144 15.28 -2.49 -1.48
C PRO A 144 14.18 -1.53 -1.05
N PRO A 145 14.52 -0.32 -0.56
CA PRO A 145 13.51 0.69 -0.32
C PRO A 145 12.73 0.87 -1.63
N THR A 146 11.40 0.91 -1.54
CA THR A 146 10.63 1.54 -2.61
C THR A 146 11.26 2.90 -2.81
N ALA A 147 11.55 3.27 -4.07
CA ALA A 147 12.21 4.51 -4.40
C ALA A 147 11.44 5.72 -3.84
N SER A 148 11.70 6.08 -2.59
CA SER A 148 11.23 7.29 -1.92
C SER A 148 12.47 8.12 -1.65
N LYS A 149 13.08 8.58 -2.73
CA LYS A 149 13.87 9.81 -2.73
C LYS A 149 13.17 10.79 -3.64
N ARG A 150 12.16 11.48 -3.11
CA ARG A 150 11.98 12.90 -3.38
C ARG A 150 11.67 13.61 -2.07
N HIS A 151 12.61 14.46 -1.68
CA HIS A 151 12.45 15.45 -0.64
C HIS A 151 11.20 16.29 -0.89
N GLY A 152 10.66 16.86 0.19
CA GLY A 152 9.42 17.64 0.20
C GLY A 152 9.30 18.63 -0.94
N GLY A 153 8.08 18.71 -1.48
CA GLY A 153 7.72 19.63 -2.54
C GLY A 153 6.56 19.04 -3.33
N VAL A 154 5.35 19.52 -3.02
CA VAL A 154 4.15 19.54 -3.86
C VAL A 154 3.84 18.25 -4.64
N TRP A 155 2.70 17.63 -4.32
CA TRP A 155 2.08 16.61 -5.17
C TRP A 155 1.69 17.24 -6.53
N THR A 156 2.61 17.25 -7.49
CA THR A 156 2.29 17.42 -8.91
C THR A 156 2.31 16.03 -9.55
N GLY A 157 1.13 15.42 -9.64
CA GLY A 157 0.93 14.20 -10.40
C GLY A 157 1.29 14.42 -11.87
N GLY A 158 2.38 13.81 -12.32
CA GLY A 158 2.69 13.66 -13.74
C GLY A 158 2.00 12.40 -14.27
N PRO A 159 1.35 12.45 -15.46
CA PRO A 159 0.60 11.32 -15.98
C PRO A 159 1.54 10.19 -16.40
N SER A 160 1.14 8.95 -16.10
CA SER A 160 1.79 7.77 -16.66
C SER A 160 1.73 7.85 -18.19
N GLY A 161 2.90 7.79 -18.82
CA GLY A 161 3.03 7.80 -20.26
C GLY A 161 2.49 6.52 -20.86
N HIS A 162 1.25 6.55 -21.33
CA HIS A 162 0.84 5.65 -22.41
C HIS A 162 1.71 5.95 -23.63
N GLN A 163 2.67 5.07 -23.92
CA GLN A 163 3.37 5.07 -25.20
C GLN A 163 2.37 4.81 -26.32
N ARG A 164 1.88 5.87 -26.97
CA ARG A 164 1.31 5.76 -28.31
C ARG A 164 2.44 5.40 -29.28
N PRO A 165 2.29 4.40 -30.16
CA PRO A 165 3.28 4.16 -31.22
C PRO A 165 3.29 5.35 -32.19
N LYS A 166 4.48 5.93 -32.42
CA LYS A 166 4.69 7.00 -33.41
C LYS A 166 4.44 6.47 -34.83
N PRO A 167 3.82 7.25 -35.74
CA PRO A 167 3.71 6.88 -37.14
C PRO A 167 5.10 6.95 -37.80
N ARG A 168 5.53 5.84 -38.43
CA ARG A 168 6.77 5.78 -39.20
C ARG A 168 6.66 6.73 -40.40
N ARG A 169 7.46 7.80 -40.41
CA ARG A 169 7.79 8.58 -41.61
C ARG A 169 8.46 7.64 -42.62
N ARG A 170 7.83 7.44 -43.79
CA ARG A 170 8.51 6.86 -44.96
C ARG A 170 9.54 7.87 -45.43
N LEU A 171 10.82 7.51 -45.32
CA LEU A 171 11.91 8.17 -46.03
C LEU A 171 11.72 7.91 -47.53
N HIS A 172 11.55 8.97 -48.30
CA HIS A 172 11.76 8.94 -49.73
C HIS A 172 13.27 8.83 -50.00
N THR A 173 13.68 7.82 -50.76
CA THR A 173 14.93 7.84 -51.50
C THR A 173 14.62 7.72 -52.99
N LYS A 174 14.79 8.84 -53.72
CA LYS A 174 15.30 8.86 -55.10
C LYS A 174 16.74 8.27 -55.04
N ARG A 175 17.37 7.64 -56.03
CA ARG A 175 17.22 7.53 -57.50
C ARG A 175 18.22 6.47 -57.99
N SER A 176 18.03 6.02 -59.25
CA SER A 176 19.03 5.51 -60.20
C SER A 176 19.60 4.10 -59.91
N THR A 177 19.73 3.20 -60.87
CA THR A 177 19.89 3.29 -62.35
C THR A 177 18.82 2.54 -63.14
#